data_AF-A0A2R6HXD1-F1
#
_entry.id   AF-A0A2R6HXD1-F1
#
_cell.length_a   1.000
_cell.length_b   1.000
_cell.length_c   1.000
_cell.angle_alpha   90.00
_cell.angle_beta   90.00
_cell.angle_gamma   90.00
#
_symmetry.space_group_name_H-M   'P 1'
#
loop_
_entity.id
_entity.type
_entity.pdbx_description
1 polymer ?
#
loop_
_entity_poly.entity_id
_entity_poly.type
_entity_poly.pdbx_seq_one_letter_code
_entity_poly.pdbx_strand_id
1 'polypeptide(L)'
;MRSRLVGRRVDLPTHRQVHLTGTRTRGQMGVPNDRITALLEATDTECRREAASELVETATGNPGLLAPVLDRIVDALDDPDDRVRTAVARVCFEAGTNDPVAVEPLLGDLLDALDDPVASVRSNVARPIAEVVVDDPASHRAAAEPLRTHLDDRSESVRHSVAWALEWLATRGPEVVPTARLPGLLEDEHPPVRKHAARLCALMPPVDGRRHERLVELLSDESIPVRRAACLALGAAGTADDAAARSALGQVARTDLNGTVRRAARRALRAATYEAAAPTPSPAPDASALAAVLVTGDRALGDWLQVEADVTVRGGRFRGTVEAVDALQGRLDLRNDPVGYRLELRRGSDGWRGHYERAERTGTLDVTPETARRLDDERTPLRYATEGDRLGFEVEGTPHSIEVTEHDTGTGTLRGENWMQGYVVEFRPASGGPLRALFERGRAFEARNVALLTEPEAAERSESS
;
A
#
# COMPACT_ATOMS: atom_id res chain seq x y z
N MET A 1 71.58 2.88 22.42
CA MET A 1 72.87 3.26 21.81
C MET A 1 72.64 3.57 20.34
N ARG A 2 73.09 4.74 19.89
CA ARG A 2 72.91 5.27 18.54
C ARG A 2 73.61 4.39 17.50
N SER A 3 73.02 4.21 16.33
CA SER A 3 73.80 4.12 15.08
C SER A 3 73.01 4.71 13.91
N ARG A 4 73.60 5.75 13.32
CA ARG A 4 73.20 6.40 12.08
C ARG A 4 73.83 5.62 10.93
N LEU A 5 73.10 5.42 9.83
CA LEU A 5 73.69 5.15 8.52
C LEU A 5 73.01 6.03 7.45
N VAL A 6 73.65 7.17 7.25
CA VAL A 6 74.05 7.82 5.98
C VAL A 6 73.20 7.49 4.74
N GLY A 7 72.54 8.53 4.23
CA GLY A 7 71.90 8.54 2.91
C GLY A 7 72.90 8.67 1.75
N ARG A 8 72.49 8.16 0.60
CA ARG A 8 72.98 8.55 -0.72
C ARG A 8 71.79 9.05 -1.54
N ARG A 9 71.80 10.34 -1.86
CA ARG A 9 70.98 10.95 -2.91
C ARG A 9 71.49 10.44 -4.27
N VAL A 10 70.56 10.00 -5.10
CA VAL A 10 70.70 9.99 -6.56
C VAL A 10 69.46 10.71 -7.07
N ASP A 11 69.65 11.94 -7.57
CA ASP A 11 68.63 12.70 -8.28
C ASP A 11 68.63 12.28 -9.75
N LEU A 12 67.44 12.11 -10.34
CA LEU A 12 67.06 12.25 -11.77
C LEU A 12 65.55 11.89 -11.91
N PRO A 13 64.83 12.37 -12.94
CA PRO A 13 64.24 13.69 -13.09
C PRO A 13 62.69 13.68 -12.89
N THR A 14 62.16 14.88 -12.66
CA THR A 14 60.75 15.23 -12.44
C THR A 14 59.77 14.68 -13.49
N HIS A 15 58.93 13.71 -13.10
CA HIS A 15 57.62 13.52 -13.69
C HIS A 15 56.70 14.65 -13.22
N ARG A 16 56.12 15.37 -14.18
CA ARG A 16 55.12 16.41 -14.00
C ARG A 16 53.82 15.75 -13.53
N GLN A 17 53.71 15.48 -12.23
CA GLN A 17 52.45 15.18 -11.57
C GLN A 17 51.59 16.45 -11.60
N VAL A 18 50.51 16.42 -12.36
CA VAL A 18 49.42 17.37 -12.18
C VAL A 18 48.68 16.95 -10.92
N HIS A 19 49.11 17.50 -9.78
CA HIS A 19 48.39 17.39 -8.52
C HIS A 19 47.08 18.18 -8.62
N LEU A 20 45.96 17.49 -8.84
CA LEU A 20 44.64 18.00 -8.48
C LEU A 20 44.38 17.66 -7.00
N THR A 21 45.06 18.38 -6.11
CA THR A 21 44.67 18.48 -4.70
C THR A 21 44.13 19.88 -4.47
N GLY A 22 42.84 20.05 -4.74
CA GLY A 22 42.08 21.27 -4.48
C GLY A 22 40.94 20.98 -3.50
N THR A 23 41.21 21.20 -2.23
CA THR A 23 40.28 21.50 -1.13
C THR A 23 38.78 21.53 -1.43
N ARG A 24 38.04 20.61 -0.79
CA ARG A 24 36.59 20.71 -0.52
C ARG A 24 36.27 22.08 0.07
N THR A 25 35.67 22.95 -0.74
CA THR A 25 35.02 24.16 -0.26
C THR A 25 33.53 23.98 -0.49
N ARG A 26 32.83 23.72 0.61
CA ARG A 26 31.37 23.73 0.72
C ARG A 26 30.94 25.19 0.54
N GLY A 27 30.70 25.63 -0.70
CA GLY A 27 30.31 27.01 -0.95
C GLY A 27 30.57 27.50 -2.37
N GLN A 28 29.82 26.99 -3.34
CA GLN A 28 29.32 27.70 -4.53
C GLN A 28 28.44 26.70 -5.30
N MET A 29 27.12 26.77 -5.10
CA MET A 29 26.15 25.95 -5.82
C MET A 29 25.99 26.50 -7.25
N GLY A 30 27.01 26.30 -8.07
CA GLY A 30 26.96 26.47 -9.51
C GLY A 30 26.64 25.14 -10.18
N VAL A 31 26.00 25.21 -11.35
CA VAL A 31 25.76 24.06 -12.24
C VAL A 31 27.10 23.32 -12.48
N PRO A 32 27.15 21.98 -12.37
CA PRO A 32 28.39 21.20 -12.51
C PRO A 32 28.89 21.09 -13.97
N ASN A 33 29.04 22.22 -14.66
CA ASN A 33 29.44 22.28 -16.07
C ASN A 33 30.77 21.57 -16.35
N ASP A 34 31.77 21.71 -15.47
CA ASP A 34 33.07 21.05 -15.65
C ASP A 34 32.94 19.52 -15.66
N ARG A 35 32.01 18.96 -14.87
CA ARG A 35 31.73 17.52 -14.83
C ARG A 35 30.98 17.08 -16.08
N ILE A 36 30.05 17.89 -16.58
CA ILE A 36 29.32 17.59 -17.82
C ILE A 36 30.30 17.61 -19.01
N THR A 37 31.20 18.59 -19.07
CA THR A 37 32.26 18.62 -20.07
C THR A 37 33.16 17.40 -19.96
N ALA A 38 33.59 17.03 -18.75
CA ALA A 38 34.39 15.82 -18.55
C ALA A 38 33.62 14.54 -18.93
N LEU A 39 32.33 14.47 -18.62
CA LEU A 39 31.45 13.35 -18.99
C LEU A 39 31.33 13.19 -20.51
N LEU A 40 31.17 14.27 -21.26
CA LEU A 40 30.87 14.21 -22.70
C LEU A 40 32.11 14.24 -23.58
N GLU A 41 33.18 14.93 -23.16
CA GLU A 41 34.30 15.27 -24.03
C GLU A 41 35.62 14.58 -23.64
N ALA A 42 35.70 13.96 -22.45
CA ALA A 42 36.96 13.33 -22.04
C ALA A 42 37.25 12.06 -22.85
N THR A 43 38.44 12.04 -23.45
CA THR A 43 38.94 10.86 -24.17
C THR A 43 39.23 9.68 -23.24
N ASP A 44 39.67 9.97 -22.01
CA ASP A 44 39.93 8.96 -20.98
C ASP A 44 38.62 8.48 -20.34
N THR A 45 38.42 7.17 -20.35
CA THR A 45 37.21 6.53 -19.80
C THR A 45 37.13 6.70 -18.29
N GLU A 46 38.27 6.73 -17.60
CA GLU A 46 38.26 6.91 -16.14
C GLU A 46 37.82 8.32 -15.76
N CYS A 47 38.27 9.35 -16.49
CA CYS A 47 37.75 10.72 -16.30
C CYS A 47 36.23 10.81 -16.52
N ARG A 48 35.68 10.14 -17.54
CA ARG A 48 34.21 10.11 -17.76
C ARG A 48 33.48 9.41 -16.61
N ARG A 49 34.01 8.29 -16.10
CA ARG A 49 33.45 7.57 -14.95
C ARG A 49 33.47 8.39 -13.67
N GLU A 50 34.59 9.05 -13.37
CA GLU A 50 34.71 9.93 -12.21
C GLU A 50 33.67 11.07 -12.30
N ALA A 51 33.56 11.71 -13.46
CA ALA A 51 32.56 12.75 -13.69
C ALA A 51 31.12 12.22 -13.51
N ALA A 52 30.80 11.06 -14.08
CA ALA A 52 29.49 10.43 -13.94
C ALA A 52 29.18 10.08 -12.47
N SER A 53 30.16 9.57 -11.73
CA SER A 53 30.02 9.26 -10.30
C SER A 53 29.73 10.51 -9.46
N GLU A 54 30.44 11.61 -9.72
CA GLU A 54 30.19 12.88 -9.02
C GLU A 54 28.80 13.46 -9.33
N LEU A 55 28.29 13.24 -10.55
CA LEU A 55 26.93 13.60 -10.93
C LEU A 55 25.89 12.73 -10.21
N VAL A 56 26.13 11.43 -10.02
CA VAL A 56 25.28 10.56 -9.18
C VAL A 56 25.26 11.02 -7.73
N GLU A 57 26.41 11.39 -7.15
CA GLU A 57 26.46 11.95 -5.79
C GLU A 57 25.64 13.25 -5.70
N THR A 58 25.75 14.11 -6.71
CA THR A 58 24.96 15.34 -6.79
C THR A 58 23.47 15.04 -6.90
N ALA A 59 23.08 14.09 -7.75
CA ALA A 59 21.69 13.69 -7.96
C ALA A 59 21.07 13.07 -6.69
N THR A 60 21.85 12.28 -5.94
CA THR A 60 21.41 11.67 -4.69
C THR A 60 21.23 12.71 -3.57
N GLY A 61 22.10 13.72 -3.52
CA GLY A 61 22.08 14.74 -2.47
C GLY A 61 21.16 15.92 -2.75
N ASN A 62 21.07 16.36 -4.00
CA ASN A 62 20.26 17.48 -4.44
C ASN A 62 19.94 17.38 -5.95
N PRO A 63 18.99 16.52 -6.35
CA PRO A 63 18.68 16.24 -7.75
C PRO A 63 18.21 17.49 -8.52
N GLY A 64 17.56 18.45 -7.86
CA GLY A 64 17.10 19.70 -8.47
C GLY A 64 18.22 20.57 -9.05
N LEU A 65 19.49 20.37 -8.64
CA LEU A 65 20.63 21.09 -9.24
C LEU A 65 20.94 20.66 -10.67
N LEU A 66 20.54 19.45 -11.05
CA LEU A 66 20.83 18.89 -12.36
C LEU A 66 19.73 19.21 -13.37
N ALA A 67 18.51 19.53 -12.93
CA ALA A 67 17.37 19.81 -13.82
C ALA A 67 17.70 20.76 -14.99
N PRO A 68 18.44 21.88 -14.81
CA PRO A 68 18.77 22.79 -15.92
C PRO A 68 19.75 22.25 -16.96
N VAL A 69 20.33 21.06 -16.73
CA VAL A 69 21.39 20.46 -17.55
C VAL A 69 21.19 18.96 -17.81
N LEU A 70 20.02 18.42 -17.47
CA LEU A 70 19.74 16.99 -17.69
C LEU A 70 19.74 16.63 -19.18
N ASP A 71 19.31 17.55 -20.04
CA ASP A 71 19.37 17.43 -21.51
C ASP A 71 20.78 17.15 -22.03
N ARG A 72 21.81 17.71 -21.40
CA ARG A 72 23.21 17.43 -21.76
C ARG A 72 23.74 16.17 -21.11
N ILE A 73 23.26 15.83 -19.91
CA ILE A 73 23.71 14.62 -19.20
C ILE A 73 23.16 13.37 -19.90
N VAL A 74 21.94 13.43 -20.45
CA VAL A 74 21.29 12.29 -21.10
C VAL A 74 22.04 11.81 -22.34
N ASP A 75 22.75 12.69 -23.05
CA ASP A 75 23.60 12.33 -24.20
C ASP A 75 24.62 11.22 -23.86
N ALA A 76 25.05 11.12 -22.60
CA ALA A 76 25.97 10.09 -22.14
C ALA A 76 25.29 8.73 -21.87
N LEU A 77 23.98 8.59 -22.14
CA LEU A 77 23.34 7.28 -22.31
C LEU A 77 23.84 6.54 -23.56
N ASP A 78 24.55 7.20 -24.47
CA ASP A 78 25.20 6.55 -25.63
C ASP A 78 26.70 6.28 -25.40
N ASP A 79 27.22 6.49 -24.18
CA ASP A 79 28.64 6.29 -23.90
C ASP A 79 29.07 4.82 -24.17
N PRO A 80 30.24 4.58 -24.80
CA PRO A 80 30.73 3.22 -25.01
C PRO A 80 30.95 2.44 -23.70
N ASP A 81 31.16 3.12 -22.57
CA ASP A 81 31.37 2.52 -21.26
C ASP A 81 30.05 2.31 -20.50
N ASP A 82 29.78 1.07 -20.11
CA ASP A 82 28.54 0.70 -19.42
C ASP A 82 28.37 1.34 -18.03
N ARG A 83 29.48 1.62 -17.34
CA ARG A 83 29.43 2.29 -16.03
C ARG A 83 29.02 3.74 -16.16
N VAL A 84 29.46 4.42 -17.23
CA VAL A 84 29.02 5.78 -17.53
C VAL A 84 27.52 5.77 -17.82
N ARG A 85 27.05 4.93 -18.75
CA ARG A 85 25.61 4.81 -19.05
C ARG A 85 24.77 4.47 -17.83
N THR A 86 25.23 3.54 -17.00
CA THR A 86 24.54 3.15 -15.74
C THR A 86 24.45 4.32 -14.76
N ALA A 87 25.52 5.10 -14.62
CA ALA A 87 25.54 6.28 -13.75
C ALA A 87 24.62 7.38 -14.28
N VAL A 88 24.59 7.61 -15.59
CA VAL A 88 23.68 8.58 -16.23
C VAL A 88 22.22 8.16 -16.04
N ALA A 89 21.88 6.89 -16.29
CA ALA A 89 20.55 6.37 -16.02
C ALA A 89 20.15 6.51 -14.53
N ARG A 90 21.12 6.36 -13.62
CA ARG A 90 20.91 6.60 -12.19
C ARG A 90 20.65 8.08 -11.88
N VAL A 91 21.35 9.01 -12.54
CA VAL A 91 21.06 10.45 -12.42
C VAL A 91 19.63 10.76 -12.87
N CYS A 92 19.19 10.21 -14.01
CA CYS A 92 17.82 10.35 -14.50
C CYS A 92 16.80 9.76 -13.52
N PHE A 93 17.10 8.63 -12.89
CA PHE A 93 16.25 8.03 -11.85
C PHE A 93 16.05 8.97 -10.65
N GLU A 94 17.12 9.51 -10.08
CA GLU A 94 17.04 10.40 -8.90
C GLU A 94 16.35 11.73 -9.29
N ALA A 95 16.65 12.25 -10.47
CA ALA A 95 16.02 13.46 -11.00
C ALA A 95 14.52 13.28 -11.24
N GLY A 96 14.10 12.23 -11.95
CA GLY A 96 12.68 11.98 -12.25
C GLY A 96 11.87 11.60 -11.01
N THR A 97 12.49 10.96 -10.01
CA THR A 97 11.84 10.74 -8.71
C THR A 97 11.57 12.05 -7.95
N ASN A 98 12.42 13.06 -8.13
CA ASN A 98 12.28 14.35 -7.48
C ASN A 98 11.39 15.33 -8.26
N ASP A 99 11.54 15.38 -9.58
CA ASP A 99 10.83 16.28 -10.48
C ASP A 99 10.60 15.60 -11.84
N PRO A 100 9.45 14.91 -12.02
CA PRO A 100 9.12 14.24 -13.28
C PRO A 100 9.09 15.19 -14.49
N VAL A 101 8.76 16.47 -14.29
CA VAL A 101 8.68 17.48 -15.37
C VAL A 101 10.07 17.74 -15.96
N ALA A 102 11.13 17.63 -15.16
CA ALA A 102 12.50 17.82 -15.63
C ALA A 102 13.00 16.70 -16.56
N VAL A 103 12.41 15.50 -16.48
CA VAL A 103 12.79 14.34 -17.31
C VAL A 103 11.83 14.07 -18.47
N GLU A 104 10.66 14.72 -18.50
CA GLU A 104 9.69 14.59 -19.59
C GLU A 104 10.30 14.87 -20.99
N PRO A 105 11.13 15.91 -21.20
CA PRO A 105 11.77 16.14 -22.50
C PRO A 105 12.73 15.03 -22.95
N LEU A 106 13.18 14.19 -22.01
CA LEU A 106 14.17 13.12 -22.21
C LEU A 106 13.49 11.76 -22.42
N LEU A 107 12.16 11.72 -22.50
CA LEU A 107 11.41 10.47 -22.55
C LEU A 107 11.84 9.58 -23.72
N GLY A 108 12.21 10.16 -24.87
CA GLY A 108 12.75 9.41 -26.01
C GLY A 108 14.03 8.66 -25.64
N ASP A 109 15.03 9.35 -25.08
CA ASP A 109 16.32 8.77 -24.72
C ASP A 109 16.18 7.70 -23.63
N LEU A 110 15.26 7.91 -22.67
CA LEU A 110 14.97 6.93 -21.63
C LEU A 110 14.29 5.67 -22.20
N LEU A 111 13.39 5.83 -23.18
CA LEU A 111 12.76 4.69 -23.85
C LEU A 111 13.77 3.90 -24.67
N ASP A 112 14.69 4.56 -25.36
CA ASP A 112 15.77 3.89 -26.10
C ASP A 112 16.72 3.13 -25.15
N ALA A 113 17.01 3.71 -23.97
CA ALA A 113 17.82 3.07 -22.95
C ALA A 113 17.17 1.83 -22.28
N LEU A 114 15.87 1.59 -22.50
CA LEU A 114 15.26 0.32 -22.12
C LEU A 114 15.84 -0.84 -22.95
N ASP A 115 16.38 -0.62 -24.14
CA ASP A 115 17.00 -1.67 -24.95
C ASP A 115 18.52 -1.84 -24.71
N ASP A 116 19.10 -1.13 -23.73
CA ASP A 116 20.52 -1.22 -23.42
C ASP A 116 20.96 -2.66 -23.09
N PRO A 117 22.13 -3.13 -23.55
CA PRO A 117 22.63 -4.48 -23.22
C PRO A 117 22.79 -4.71 -21.71
N VAL A 118 22.99 -3.67 -20.92
CA VAL A 118 23.25 -3.72 -19.48
C VAL A 118 21.97 -3.55 -18.68
N ALA A 119 21.63 -4.58 -17.91
CA ALA A 119 20.41 -4.63 -17.12
C ALA A 119 20.26 -3.45 -16.15
N SER A 120 21.35 -2.95 -15.58
CA SER A 120 21.33 -1.81 -14.65
C SER A 120 20.86 -0.51 -15.33
N VAL A 121 21.19 -0.31 -16.61
CA VAL A 121 20.69 0.85 -17.39
C VAL A 121 19.19 0.70 -17.56
N ARG A 122 18.74 -0.44 -18.12
CA ARG A 122 17.33 -0.76 -18.32
C ARG A 122 16.49 -0.61 -17.05
N SER A 123 16.98 -1.13 -15.93
CA SER A 123 16.25 -1.08 -14.65
C SER A 123 16.17 0.33 -14.06
N ASN A 124 17.18 1.18 -14.29
CA ASN A 124 17.22 2.54 -13.75
C ASN A 124 16.28 3.48 -14.52
N VAL A 125 16.08 3.28 -15.82
CA VAL A 125 15.22 4.16 -16.64
C VAL A 125 13.73 3.83 -16.53
N ALA A 126 13.35 2.63 -16.09
CA ALA A 126 11.94 2.23 -16.00
C ALA A 126 11.09 3.11 -15.07
N ARG A 127 11.63 3.52 -13.91
CA ARG A 127 10.93 4.41 -12.97
C ARG A 127 10.71 5.82 -13.52
N PRO A 128 11.73 6.58 -13.95
CA PRO A 128 11.51 7.93 -14.43
C PRO A 128 10.55 7.97 -15.63
N ILE A 129 10.56 6.95 -16.50
CA ILE A 129 9.55 6.80 -17.56
C ILE A 129 8.14 6.73 -16.94
N ALA A 130 7.94 5.88 -15.92
CA ALA A 130 6.63 5.74 -15.27
C ALA A 130 6.18 7.02 -14.55
N GLU A 131 7.10 7.75 -13.92
CA GLU A 131 6.80 9.02 -13.24
C GLU A 131 6.34 10.10 -14.25
N VAL A 132 6.88 10.12 -15.48
CA VAL A 132 6.39 11.01 -16.55
C VAL A 132 5.02 10.57 -17.06
N VAL A 133 4.89 9.27 -17.38
CA VAL A 133 3.66 8.73 -17.99
C VAL A 133 2.47 8.82 -17.03
N VAL A 134 2.66 8.69 -15.70
CA VAL A 134 1.56 8.74 -14.73
C VAL A 134 0.91 10.12 -14.61
N ASP A 135 1.61 11.19 -15.01
CA ASP A 135 1.12 12.57 -14.94
C ASP A 135 0.11 12.86 -16.06
N ASP A 136 0.40 12.38 -17.28
CA ASP A 136 -0.53 12.38 -18.41
C ASP A 136 -0.49 11.03 -19.17
N PRO A 137 -1.22 10.01 -18.68
CA PRO A 137 -1.22 8.68 -19.30
C PRO A 137 -1.77 8.66 -20.74
N ALA A 138 -2.68 9.59 -21.06
CA ALA A 138 -3.32 9.64 -22.37
C ALA A 138 -2.33 10.12 -23.43
N SER A 139 -1.59 11.20 -23.15
CA SER A 139 -0.57 11.73 -24.07
C SER A 139 0.64 10.82 -24.19
N HIS A 140 1.01 10.13 -23.11
CA HIS A 140 2.19 9.26 -23.07
C HIS A 140 1.89 7.76 -23.24
N ARG A 141 0.70 7.39 -23.74
CA ARG A 141 0.31 5.97 -23.91
C ARG A 141 1.35 5.15 -24.69
N ALA A 142 1.99 5.74 -25.70
CA ALA A 142 3.01 5.04 -26.50
C ALA A 142 4.25 4.65 -25.68
N ALA A 143 4.60 5.40 -24.64
CA ALA A 143 5.74 5.13 -23.77
C ALA A 143 5.50 3.96 -22.79
N ALA A 144 4.24 3.56 -22.57
CA ALA A 144 3.90 2.37 -21.78
C ALA A 144 4.22 1.07 -22.51
N GLU A 145 4.27 1.09 -23.85
CA GLU A 145 4.50 -0.11 -24.65
C GLU A 145 5.94 -0.65 -24.54
N PRO A 146 7.01 0.17 -24.61
CA PRO A 146 8.37 -0.31 -24.34
C PRO A 146 8.53 -0.94 -22.97
N LEU A 147 7.98 -0.33 -21.90
CA LEU A 147 7.98 -0.92 -20.56
C LEU A 147 7.41 -2.34 -20.58
N ARG A 148 6.30 -2.56 -21.29
CA ARG A 148 5.65 -3.88 -21.39
C ARG A 148 6.56 -4.96 -21.97
N THR A 149 7.42 -4.62 -22.92
CA THR A 149 8.29 -5.62 -23.56
C THR A 149 9.34 -6.19 -22.60
N HIS A 150 9.76 -5.40 -21.59
CA HIS A 150 10.75 -5.81 -20.58
C HIS A 150 10.17 -6.55 -19.38
N LEU A 151 8.87 -6.87 -19.41
CA LEU A 151 8.27 -7.81 -18.45
C LEU A 151 8.82 -9.23 -18.58
N ASP A 152 9.32 -9.60 -19.75
CA ASP A 152 9.94 -10.91 -20.02
C ASP A 152 11.49 -10.83 -20.01
N ASP A 153 12.07 -9.76 -19.45
CA ASP A 153 13.53 -9.56 -19.41
C ASP A 153 14.25 -10.67 -18.64
N ARG A 154 15.45 -11.06 -19.08
CA ARG A 154 16.26 -12.08 -18.42
C ARG A 154 16.69 -11.67 -17.01
N SER A 155 16.86 -10.37 -16.76
CA SER A 155 17.25 -9.82 -15.48
C SER A 155 16.03 -9.63 -14.57
N GLU A 156 16.06 -10.26 -13.40
CA GLU A 156 15.03 -10.08 -12.37
C GLU A 156 14.91 -8.62 -11.91
N SER A 157 16.02 -7.87 -11.88
CA SER A 157 16.00 -6.44 -11.53
C SER A 157 15.24 -5.60 -12.55
N VAL A 158 15.34 -5.94 -13.83
CA VAL A 158 14.60 -5.24 -14.89
C VAL A 158 13.12 -5.59 -14.79
N ARG A 159 12.77 -6.88 -14.70
CA ARG A 159 11.38 -7.31 -14.51
C ARG A 159 10.75 -6.69 -13.27
N HIS A 160 11.51 -6.58 -12.18
CA HIS A 160 11.07 -5.91 -10.96
C HIS A 160 10.80 -4.43 -11.19
N SER A 161 11.77 -3.66 -11.72
CA SER A 161 11.59 -2.22 -11.97
C SER A 161 10.41 -1.94 -12.91
N VAL A 162 10.23 -2.77 -13.94
CA VAL A 162 9.12 -2.65 -14.88
C VAL A 162 7.78 -3.00 -14.23
N ALA A 163 7.71 -4.09 -13.45
CA ALA A 163 6.48 -4.44 -12.74
C ALA A 163 6.09 -3.36 -11.72
N TRP A 164 7.07 -2.76 -11.04
CA TRP A 164 6.86 -1.59 -10.17
C TRP A 164 6.34 -0.39 -10.97
N ALA A 165 6.96 -0.08 -12.10
CA ALA A 165 6.56 1.02 -12.99
C ALA A 165 5.11 0.85 -13.45
N LEU A 166 4.73 -0.35 -13.88
CA LEU A 166 3.35 -0.63 -14.28
C LEU A 166 2.38 -0.53 -13.09
N GLU A 167 2.73 -1.01 -11.89
CA GLU A 167 1.92 -0.80 -10.67
C GLU A 167 1.66 0.68 -10.44
N TRP A 168 2.70 1.50 -10.54
CA TRP A 168 2.61 2.94 -10.36
C TRP A 168 1.67 3.58 -11.40
N LEU A 169 1.83 3.22 -12.68
CA LEU A 169 0.96 3.69 -13.75
C LEU A 169 -0.51 3.32 -13.52
N ALA A 170 -0.78 2.11 -13.03
CA ALA A 170 -2.16 1.67 -12.76
C ALA A 170 -2.89 2.51 -11.70
N THR A 171 -2.16 3.30 -10.89
CA THR A 171 -2.79 4.17 -9.88
C THR A 171 -3.55 5.35 -10.49
N ARG A 172 -3.19 5.79 -11.70
CA ARG A 172 -3.83 6.92 -12.40
C ARG A 172 -4.23 6.64 -13.85
N GLY A 173 -3.59 5.68 -14.50
CA GLY A 173 -3.87 5.27 -15.89
C GLY A 173 -3.94 3.74 -16.04
N PRO A 174 -4.87 3.04 -15.37
CA PRO A 174 -5.00 1.59 -15.50
C PRO A 174 -5.24 1.13 -16.95
N GLU A 175 -5.80 1.99 -17.82
CA GLU A 175 -6.05 1.71 -19.23
C GLU A 175 -4.79 1.61 -20.11
N VAL A 176 -3.64 2.12 -19.64
CA VAL A 176 -2.36 1.97 -20.36
C VAL A 176 -1.56 0.75 -19.89
N VAL A 177 -2.03 0.06 -18.84
CA VAL A 177 -1.34 -1.09 -18.27
C VAL A 177 -1.85 -2.40 -18.90
N PRO A 178 -0.96 -3.27 -19.40
CA PRO A 178 -1.35 -4.51 -20.04
C PRO A 178 -1.81 -5.57 -19.05
N THR A 179 -3.00 -6.13 -19.27
CA THR A 179 -3.53 -7.23 -18.42
C THR A 179 -3.11 -8.63 -18.90
N ALA A 180 -2.84 -8.79 -20.19
CA ALA A 180 -2.60 -10.11 -20.81
C ALA A 180 -1.37 -10.85 -20.26
N ARG A 181 -0.37 -10.14 -19.74
CA ARG A 181 0.88 -10.72 -19.20
C ARG A 181 0.86 -10.94 -17.69
N LEU A 182 -0.11 -10.36 -16.98
CA LEU A 182 -0.20 -10.48 -15.52
C LEU A 182 -0.22 -11.93 -15.02
N PRO A 183 -0.91 -12.91 -15.66
CA PRO A 183 -0.83 -14.30 -15.21
C PRO A 183 0.60 -14.85 -15.16
N GLY A 184 1.45 -14.51 -16.14
CA GLY A 184 2.85 -14.95 -16.15
C GLY A 184 3.68 -14.26 -15.07
N LEU A 185 3.42 -12.98 -14.79
CA LEU A 185 4.13 -12.24 -13.72
C LEU A 185 3.76 -12.72 -12.32
N LEU A 186 2.53 -13.23 -12.13
CA LEU A 186 2.13 -13.89 -10.89
C LEU A 186 2.88 -15.22 -10.68
N GLU A 187 3.46 -15.79 -11.73
CA GLU A 187 4.25 -17.03 -11.73
C GLU A 187 5.78 -16.76 -11.71
N ASP A 188 6.21 -15.50 -11.69
CA ASP A 188 7.63 -15.14 -11.77
C ASP A 188 8.44 -15.74 -10.62
N GLU A 189 9.67 -16.18 -10.89
CA GLU A 189 10.56 -16.75 -9.88
C GLU A 189 10.93 -15.71 -8.79
N HIS A 190 10.99 -14.43 -9.14
CA HIS A 190 11.43 -13.35 -8.26
C HIS A 190 10.24 -12.76 -7.45
N PRO A 191 10.20 -12.88 -6.11
CA PRO A 191 9.03 -12.50 -5.32
C PRO A 191 8.60 -11.04 -5.44
N PRO A 192 9.51 -10.04 -5.55
CA PRO A 192 9.12 -8.67 -5.86
C PRO A 192 8.27 -8.53 -7.14
N VAL A 193 8.53 -9.30 -8.20
CA VAL A 193 7.72 -9.27 -9.43
C VAL A 193 6.32 -9.80 -9.14
N ARG A 194 6.20 -10.95 -8.48
CA ARG A 194 4.90 -11.53 -8.08
C ARG A 194 4.09 -10.57 -7.19
N LYS A 195 4.76 -9.90 -6.24
CA LYS A 195 4.16 -8.88 -5.36
C LYS A 195 3.54 -7.75 -6.18
N HIS A 196 4.29 -7.17 -7.10
CA HIS A 196 3.81 -6.08 -7.96
C HIS A 196 2.69 -6.54 -8.89
N ALA A 197 2.78 -7.75 -9.45
CA ALA A 197 1.72 -8.34 -10.26
C ALA A 197 0.40 -8.55 -9.49
N ALA A 198 0.49 -8.99 -8.23
CA ALA A 198 -0.69 -9.14 -7.38
C ALA A 198 -1.32 -7.78 -7.03
N ARG A 199 -0.50 -6.76 -6.71
CA ARG A 199 -1.01 -5.39 -6.46
C ARG A 199 -1.64 -4.76 -7.70
N LEU A 200 -1.05 -5.00 -8.87
CA LEU A 200 -1.65 -4.64 -10.15
C LEU A 200 -3.04 -5.24 -10.34
N CYS A 201 -3.22 -6.52 -10.00
CA CYS A 201 -4.54 -7.15 -10.04
C CYS A 201 -5.54 -6.48 -9.08
N ALA A 202 -5.09 -5.99 -7.92
CA ALA A 202 -5.94 -5.24 -7.00
C ALA A 202 -6.40 -3.88 -7.56
N LEU A 203 -5.55 -3.23 -8.36
CA LEU A 203 -5.85 -1.94 -8.99
C LEU A 203 -6.71 -2.06 -10.26
N MET A 204 -6.78 -3.25 -10.87
CA MET A 204 -7.45 -3.48 -12.15
C MET A 204 -8.52 -4.59 -12.09
N PRO A 205 -9.62 -4.40 -11.32
CA PRO A 205 -10.79 -5.26 -11.41
C PRO A 205 -11.56 -5.05 -12.73
N PRO A 206 -12.24 -6.08 -13.27
CA PRO A 206 -12.37 -7.43 -12.74
C PRO A 206 -11.13 -8.29 -12.98
N VAL A 207 -10.92 -9.24 -12.08
CA VAL A 207 -9.89 -10.27 -12.20
C VAL A 207 -10.50 -11.48 -12.92
N ASP A 208 -9.89 -11.89 -14.03
CA ASP A 208 -10.34 -13.09 -14.78
C ASP A 208 -9.97 -14.40 -14.06
N GLY A 209 -10.54 -15.52 -14.52
CA GLY A 209 -10.36 -16.82 -13.87
C GLY A 209 -8.90 -17.24 -13.71
N ARG A 210 -8.04 -17.02 -14.71
CA ARG A 210 -6.63 -17.42 -14.62
C ARG A 210 -5.87 -16.56 -13.60
N ARG A 211 -6.07 -15.24 -13.60
CA ARG A 211 -5.48 -14.36 -12.58
C ARG A 211 -6.00 -14.72 -11.19
N HIS A 212 -7.29 -15.02 -11.07
CA HIS A 212 -7.91 -15.43 -9.81
C HIS A 212 -7.27 -16.71 -9.26
N GLU A 213 -7.17 -17.77 -10.06
CA GLU A 213 -6.52 -19.03 -9.67
C GLU A 213 -5.10 -18.79 -9.15
N ARG A 214 -4.29 -18.00 -9.88
CA ARG A 214 -2.94 -17.65 -9.45
C ARG A 214 -2.91 -16.86 -8.14
N LEU A 215 -3.81 -15.91 -7.94
CA LEU A 215 -3.87 -15.16 -6.68
C LEU A 215 -4.22 -16.06 -5.48
N VAL A 216 -5.10 -17.06 -5.67
CA VAL A 216 -5.40 -18.05 -4.62
C VAL A 216 -4.17 -18.90 -4.29
N GLU A 217 -3.39 -19.33 -5.29
CA GLU A 217 -2.13 -20.04 -5.07
C GLU A 217 -1.11 -19.18 -4.27
N LEU A 218 -1.00 -17.89 -4.62
CA LEU A 218 -0.10 -16.95 -3.94
C LEU A 218 -0.46 -16.68 -2.48
N LEU A 219 -1.63 -17.10 -1.99
CA LEU A 219 -1.94 -17.09 -0.55
C LEU A 219 -1.04 -18.02 0.26
N SER A 220 -0.35 -18.97 -0.37
CA SER A 220 0.63 -19.87 0.26
C SER A 220 2.07 -19.57 -0.14
N ASP A 221 2.33 -18.43 -0.78
CA ASP A 221 3.68 -18.03 -1.22
C ASP A 221 4.65 -17.92 -0.03
N GLU A 222 5.93 -18.27 -0.21
CA GLU A 222 6.95 -18.14 0.84
C GLU A 222 7.17 -16.69 1.28
N SER A 223 6.98 -15.74 0.37
CA SER A 223 7.21 -14.32 0.57
C SER A 223 6.01 -13.64 1.22
N ILE A 224 6.24 -13.06 2.40
CA ILE A 224 5.23 -12.30 3.17
C ILE A 224 4.60 -11.17 2.32
N PRO A 225 5.39 -10.31 1.63
CA PRO A 225 4.83 -9.28 0.76
C PRO A 225 3.91 -9.81 -0.35
N VAL A 226 4.22 -10.99 -0.90
CA VAL A 226 3.42 -11.62 -1.97
C VAL A 226 2.09 -12.12 -1.42
N ARG A 227 2.09 -12.88 -0.31
CA ARG A 227 0.85 -13.33 0.33
C ARG A 227 -0.07 -12.17 0.72
N ARG A 228 0.51 -11.10 1.27
CA ARG A 228 -0.23 -9.87 1.60
C ARG A 228 -0.85 -9.24 0.35
N ALA A 229 -0.09 -9.12 -0.74
CA ALA A 229 -0.59 -8.57 -2.00
C ALA A 229 -1.70 -9.43 -2.61
N ALA A 230 -1.60 -10.76 -2.54
CA ALA A 230 -2.62 -11.69 -2.98
C ALA A 230 -3.94 -11.52 -2.21
N CYS A 231 -3.87 -11.37 -0.87
CA CYS A 231 -5.04 -11.05 -0.06
C CYS A 231 -5.74 -9.76 -0.52
N LEU A 232 -4.96 -8.69 -0.73
CA LEU A 232 -5.50 -7.40 -1.20
C LEU A 232 -6.18 -7.53 -2.56
N ALA A 233 -5.56 -8.25 -3.50
CA ALA A 233 -6.08 -8.46 -4.84
C ALA A 233 -7.40 -9.26 -4.85
N LEU A 234 -7.47 -10.34 -4.08
CA LEU A 234 -8.70 -11.12 -3.93
C LEU A 234 -9.80 -10.28 -3.27
N GLY A 235 -9.46 -9.48 -2.26
CA GLY A 235 -10.40 -8.54 -1.64
C GLY A 235 -10.96 -7.52 -2.64
N ALA A 236 -10.12 -6.94 -3.49
CA ALA A 236 -10.52 -5.98 -4.51
C ALA A 236 -11.32 -6.60 -5.67
N ALA A 237 -11.03 -7.85 -6.03
CA ALA A 237 -11.78 -8.60 -7.03
C ALA A 237 -13.21 -8.95 -6.56
N GLY A 238 -13.44 -8.95 -5.25
CA GLY A 238 -14.66 -9.45 -4.62
C GLY A 238 -14.61 -10.98 -4.45
N THR A 239 -14.97 -11.45 -3.26
CA THR A 239 -14.96 -12.88 -2.91
C THR A 239 -16.33 -13.42 -2.51
N ALA A 240 -17.41 -12.63 -2.69
CA ALA A 240 -18.75 -12.98 -2.20
C ALA A 240 -19.24 -14.31 -2.78
N ASP A 241 -19.12 -14.49 -4.09
CA ASP A 241 -19.57 -15.67 -4.81
C ASP A 241 -18.48 -16.76 -4.95
N ASP A 242 -17.29 -16.54 -4.40
CA ASP A 242 -16.15 -17.46 -4.50
C ASP A 242 -15.87 -18.18 -3.17
N ALA A 243 -16.53 -19.32 -2.98
CA ALA A 243 -16.35 -20.13 -1.78
C ALA A 243 -14.92 -20.66 -1.60
N ALA A 244 -14.20 -20.93 -2.69
CA ALA A 244 -12.84 -21.47 -2.63
C ALA A 244 -11.87 -20.39 -2.15
N ALA A 245 -11.92 -19.19 -2.74
CA ALA A 245 -11.12 -18.05 -2.32
C ALA A 245 -11.42 -17.65 -0.87
N ARG A 246 -12.70 -17.63 -0.47
CA ARG A 246 -13.08 -17.36 0.93
C ARG A 246 -12.51 -18.40 1.89
N SER A 247 -12.60 -19.69 1.56
CA SER A 247 -12.03 -20.74 2.39
C SER A 247 -10.50 -20.59 2.53
N ALA A 248 -9.80 -20.30 1.44
CA ALA A 248 -8.36 -20.09 1.45
C ALA A 248 -7.96 -18.86 2.29
N LEU A 249 -8.65 -17.72 2.09
CA LEU A 249 -8.45 -16.52 2.90
C LEU A 249 -8.76 -16.76 4.38
N GLY A 250 -9.80 -17.52 4.71
CA GLY A 250 -10.15 -17.88 6.08
C GLY A 250 -9.11 -18.78 6.74
N GLN A 251 -8.42 -19.63 5.97
CA GLN A 251 -7.26 -20.37 6.46
C GLN A 251 -6.08 -19.43 6.72
N VAL A 252 -5.75 -18.52 5.79
CA VAL A 252 -4.67 -17.53 5.97
C VAL A 252 -4.93 -16.65 7.18
N ALA A 253 -6.16 -16.14 7.35
CA ALA A 253 -6.56 -15.26 8.43
C ALA A 253 -6.40 -15.86 9.84
N ARG A 254 -6.46 -17.19 9.95
CA ARG A 254 -6.26 -17.98 11.17
C ARG A 254 -4.81 -18.42 11.37
N THR A 255 -4.17 -18.89 10.30
CA THR A 255 -2.96 -19.72 10.43
C THR A 255 -1.67 -19.06 9.94
N ASP A 256 -1.74 -17.95 9.20
CA ASP A 256 -0.51 -17.29 8.73
C ASP A 256 0.35 -16.82 9.91
N LEU A 257 1.65 -17.10 9.83
CA LEU A 257 2.61 -16.73 10.87
C LEU A 257 2.78 -15.21 10.97
N ASN A 258 2.57 -14.47 9.88
CA ASN A 258 2.71 -13.03 9.85
C ASN A 258 1.37 -12.31 10.09
N GLY A 259 1.32 -11.49 11.14
CA GLY A 259 0.11 -10.75 11.52
C GLY A 259 -0.39 -9.76 10.45
N THR A 260 0.51 -9.18 9.63
CA THR A 260 0.10 -8.28 8.54
C THR A 260 -0.65 -9.03 7.44
N VAL A 261 -0.26 -10.28 7.15
CA VAL A 261 -0.92 -11.14 6.18
C VAL A 261 -2.27 -11.60 6.72
N ARG A 262 -2.34 -12.03 8.00
CA ARG A 262 -3.62 -12.35 8.65
C ARG A 262 -4.60 -11.17 8.56
N ARG A 263 -4.14 -9.95 8.85
CA ARG A 263 -4.97 -8.74 8.74
C ARG A 263 -5.44 -8.48 7.31
N ALA A 264 -4.55 -8.62 6.32
CA ALA A 264 -4.92 -8.45 4.91
C ALA A 264 -5.98 -9.47 4.47
N ALA A 265 -5.84 -10.73 4.89
CA ALA A 265 -6.82 -11.79 4.60
C ALA A 265 -8.20 -11.47 5.20
N ARG A 266 -8.25 -11.02 6.46
CA ARG A 266 -9.51 -10.60 7.11
C ARG A 266 -10.13 -9.40 6.42
N ARG A 267 -9.34 -8.41 6.00
CA ARG A 267 -9.85 -7.28 5.20
C ARG A 267 -10.45 -7.76 3.87
N ALA A 268 -9.80 -8.70 3.20
CA ALA A 268 -10.29 -9.29 1.97
C ALA A 268 -11.63 -10.03 2.17
N LEU A 269 -11.77 -10.79 3.25
CA LEU A 269 -13.03 -11.46 3.62
C LEU A 269 -14.14 -10.44 3.93
N ARG A 270 -13.82 -9.36 4.66
CA ARG A 270 -14.80 -8.29 4.97
C ARG A 270 -15.25 -7.50 3.74
N ALA A 271 -14.41 -7.37 2.70
CA ALA A 271 -14.78 -6.66 1.48
C ALA A 271 -16.02 -7.28 0.84
N ALA A 272 -16.09 -8.61 0.77
CA ALA A 272 -17.25 -9.34 0.26
C ALA A 272 -18.52 -9.20 1.13
N THR A 273 -18.36 -9.12 2.46
CA THR A 273 -19.51 -9.04 3.37
C THR A 273 -20.08 -7.62 3.49
N TYR A 274 -19.22 -6.61 3.33
CA TYR A 274 -19.63 -5.22 3.53
C TYR A 274 -20.50 -4.69 2.38
N GLU A 275 -20.22 -5.07 1.13
CA GLU A 275 -21.03 -4.69 -0.03
C GLU A 275 -22.35 -5.49 -0.10
N ALA A 276 -22.33 -6.76 0.29
CA ALA A 276 -23.50 -7.65 0.21
C ALA A 276 -24.57 -7.42 1.30
N ALA A 277 -24.26 -6.68 2.37
CA ALA A 277 -25.18 -6.48 3.50
C ALA A 277 -26.31 -5.48 3.17
N ALA A 278 -27.33 -5.95 2.46
CA ALA A 278 -28.65 -5.33 2.40
C ALA A 278 -29.26 -5.22 3.82
N PRO A 279 -30.05 -4.16 4.09
CA PRO A 279 -30.54 -3.90 5.44
C PRO A 279 -31.44 -5.03 5.95
N THR A 280 -31.20 -5.48 7.19
CA THR A 280 -32.31 -5.94 8.03
C THR A 280 -33.31 -4.79 8.21
N PRO A 281 -34.62 -5.00 8.11
CA PRO A 281 -35.60 -3.96 8.37
C PRO A 281 -35.49 -3.54 9.85
N SER A 282 -34.91 -2.38 10.06
CA SER A 282 -34.80 -1.67 11.34
C SER A 282 -35.31 -0.25 11.08
N PRO A 283 -35.99 0.41 12.03
CA PRO A 283 -36.75 1.64 11.79
C PRO A 283 -35.98 2.72 11.03
N ALA A 284 -36.75 3.59 10.39
CA ALA A 284 -36.27 4.67 9.55
C ALA A 284 -35.21 5.52 10.29
N PRO A 285 -34.19 6.03 9.58
CA PRO A 285 -33.18 6.90 10.16
C PRO A 285 -33.81 8.15 10.83
N ASP A 286 -33.20 8.65 11.90
CA ASP A 286 -33.66 9.86 12.60
C ASP A 286 -32.57 10.93 12.58
N ALA A 287 -32.90 12.13 12.08
CA ALA A 287 -32.02 13.28 12.07
C ALA A 287 -31.62 13.76 13.49
N SER A 288 -32.38 13.37 14.52
CA SER A 288 -32.12 13.73 15.91
C SER A 288 -31.10 12.83 16.64
N ALA A 289 -30.78 11.64 16.09
CA ALA A 289 -29.96 10.65 16.77
C ALA A 289 -28.54 11.15 17.11
N LEU A 290 -27.89 11.91 16.22
CA LEU A 290 -26.59 12.53 16.51
C LEU A 290 -26.66 13.53 17.66
N ALA A 291 -27.77 14.28 17.76
CA ALA A 291 -28.00 15.21 18.86
C ALA A 291 -28.19 14.46 20.18
N ALA A 292 -28.91 13.33 20.16
CA ALA A 292 -29.06 12.48 21.33
C ALA A 292 -27.72 11.92 21.83
N VAL A 293 -26.82 11.53 20.92
CA VAL A 293 -25.45 11.09 21.28
C VAL A 293 -24.67 12.19 22.00
N LEU A 294 -24.74 13.44 21.53
CA LEU A 294 -24.12 14.57 22.23
C LEU A 294 -24.70 14.77 23.64
N VAL A 295 -26.01 14.58 23.82
CA VAL A 295 -26.67 14.69 25.12
C VAL A 295 -26.22 13.59 26.08
N THR A 296 -26.01 12.37 25.58
CA THR A 296 -25.52 11.25 26.39
C THR A 296 -24.04 11.38 26.76
N GLY A 297 -23.25 12.12 25.97
CA GLY A 297 -21.83 12.37 26.21
C GLY A 297 -21.01 11.08 26.28
N ASP A 298 -20.09 11.00 27.24
CA ASP A 298 -19.17 9.86 27.42
C ASP A 298 -19.88 8.51 27.63
N ARG A 299 -21.17 8.50 28.00
CA ARG A 299 -21.95 7.26 28.12
C ARG A 299 -22.22 6.58 26.79
N ALA A 300 -22.05 7.29 25.67
CA ALA A 300 -22.20 6.73 24.33
C ALA A 300 -20.91 6.09 23.81
N LEU A 301 -19.77 6.21 24.51
CA LEU A 301 -18.52 5.62 24.07
C LEU A 301 -18.66 4.10 23.91
N GLY A 302 -18.27 3.59 22.75
CA GLY A 302 -18.43 2.18 22.36
C GLY A 302 -19.76 1.84 21.67
N ASP A 303 -20.77 2.71 21.73
CA ASP A 303 -22.03 2.50 21.01
C ASP A 303 -21.79 2.51 19.50
N TRP A 304 -22.42 1.60 18.78
CA TRP A 304 -22.42 1.59 17.32
C TRP A 304 -23.45 2.54 16.76
N LEU A 305 -23.02 3.38 15.83
CA LEU A 305 -23.88 4.31 15.11
C LEU A 305 -23.81 4.03 13.61
N GLN A 306 -24.95 4.11 12.92
CA GLN A 306 -25.00 4.27 11.46
C GLN A 306 -25.36 5.71 11.12
N VAL A 307 -24.60 6.30 10.21
CA VAL A 307 -24.80 7.64 9.66
C VAL A 307 -25.01 7.51 8.15
N GLU A 308 -26.10 8.07 7.65
CA GLU A 308 -26.36 8.25 6.22
C GLU A 308 -25.94 9.68 5.83
N ALA A 309 -25.23 9.83 4.73
CA ALA A 309 -24.74 11.11 4.24
C ALA A 309 -24.82 11.20 2.72
N ASP A 310 -24.97 12.41 2.20
CA ASP A 310 -24.99 12.70 0.75
C ASP A 310 -23.58 12.62 0.16
N VAL A 311 -23.10 11.39 -0.07
CA VAL A 311 -21.80 11.10 -0.66
C VAL A 311 -21.77 9.72 -1.32
N THR A 312 -21.07 9.60 -2.45
CA THR A 312 -21.00 8.33 -3.22
C THR A 312 -20.23 7.24 -2.49
N VAL A 313 -19.26 7.61 -1.64
CA VAL A 313 -18.40 6.64 -0.94
C VAL A 313 -19.25 5.77 -0.01
N ARG A 314 -19.14 4.44 -0.14
CA ARG A 314 -19.95 3.43 0.57
C ARG A 314 -21.46 3.60 0.39
N GLY A 315 -21.89 4.25 -0.69
CA GLY A 315 -23.29 4.61 -0.91
C GLY A 315 -23.86 5.48 0.21
N GLY A 316 -23.04 6.36 0.79
CA GLY A 316 -23.44 7.29 1.84
C GLY A 316 -23.55 6.66 3.24
N ARG A 317 -23.24 5.37 3.39
CA ARG A 317 -23.46 4.63 4.64
C ARG A 317 -22.19 4.41 5.45
N PHE A 318 -22.12 5.06 6.59
CA PHE A 318 -21.04 4.91 7.57
C PHE A 318 -21.56 4.21 8.81
N ARG A 319 -20.86 3.18 9.29
CA ARG A 319 -21.15 2.46 10.53
C ARG A 319 -19.89 2.41 11.38
N GLY A 320 -19.91 2.95 12.60
CA GLY A 320 -18.74 2.94 13.48
C GLY A 320 -19.11 2.99 14.94
N THR A 321 -18.18 2.63 15.80
CA THR A 321 -18.26 2.85 17.24
C THR A 321 -17.95 4.30 17.58
N VAL A 322 -18.65 4.87 18.53
CA VAL A 322 -18.35 6.19 19.09
C VAL A 322 -17.06 6.11 19.91
N GLU A 323 -16.00 6.80 19.48
CA GLU A 323 -14.70 6.82 20.17
C GLU A 323 -14.46 8.09 20.98
N ALA A 324 -15.07 9.20 20.58
CA ALA A 324 -14.98 10.45 21.31
C ALA A 324 -16.23 11.29 21.12
N VAL A 325 -16.65 11.96 22.18
CA VAL A 325 -17.76 12.91 22.18
C VAL A 325 -17.30 14.19 22.86
N ASP A 326 -17.46 15.33 22.20
CA ASP A 326 -17.33 16.65 22.81
C ASP A 326 -18.67 17.38 22.67
N ALA A 327 -19.49 17.28 23.72
CA ALA A 327 -20.81 17.90 23.74
C ALA A 327 -20.76 19.44 23.67
N LEU A 328 -19.68 20.06 24.17
CA LEU A 328 -19.52 21.51 24.18
C LEU A 328 -19.16 22.06 22.80
N GLN A 329 -18.27 21.36 22.08
CA GLN A 329 -17.88 21.70 20.72
C GLN A 329 -18.81 21.09 19.66
N GLY A 330 -19.77 20.25 20.08
CA GLY A 330 -20.63 19.51 19.17
C GLY A 330 -19.85 18.53 18.27
N ARG A 331 -18.76 17.94 18.78
CA ARG A 331 -17.92 16.98 18.03
C ARG A 331 -18.27 15.54 18.41
N LEU A 332 -18.25 14.66 17.41
CA LEU A 332 -18.46 13.23 17.57
C LEU A 332 -17.52 12.48 16.62
N ASP A 333 -16.70 11.57 17.15
CA ASP A 333 -15.78 10.78 16.34
C ASP A 333 -16.25 9.32 16.31
N LEU A 334 -16.45 8.79 15.09
CA LEU A 334 -16.80 7.40 14.85
C LEU A 334 -15.63 6.66 14.22
N ARG A 335 -15.38 5.43 14.65
CA ARG A 335 -14.36 4.57 14.05
C ARG A 335 -14.92 3.21 13.67
N ASN A 336 -14.45 2.68 12.55
CA ASN A 336 -14.69 1.30 12.18
C ASN A 336 -13.34 0.63 11.94
N ASP A 337 -12.74 0.14 13.03
CA ASP A 337 -11.47 -0.59 12.97
C ASP A 337 -11.49 -1.81 12.06
N PRO A 338 -12.54 -2.67 12.08
CA PRO A 338 -12.63 -3.81 11.18
C PRO A 338 -12.43 -3.46 9.69
N VAL A 339 -12.97 -2.30 9.27
CA VAL A 339 -12.89 -1.83 7.87
C VAL A 339 -11.78 -0.78 7.66
N GLY A 340 -11.21 -0.20 8.73
CA GLY A 340 -10.07 0.71 8.66
C GLY A 340 -10.42 2.14 8.22
N TYR A 341 -11.42 2.76 8.84
CA TYR A 341 -11.72 4.18 8.61
C TYR A 341 -12.24 4.90 9.87
N ARG A 342 -12.15 6.23 9.84
CA ARG A 342 -12.69 7.15 10.84
C ARG A 342 -13.64 8.16 10.16
N LEU A 343 -14.66 8.59 10.89
CA LEU A 343 -15.57 9.66 10.52
C LEU A 343 -15.68 10.64 11.68
N GLU A 344 -15.12 11.82 11.52
CA GLU A 344 -15.25 12.92 12.48
C GLU A 344 -16.44 13.79 12.10
N LEU A 345 -17.35 14.06 13.04
CA LEU A 345 -18.55 14.87 12.82
C LEU A 345 -18.53 16.10 13.72
N ARG A 346 -19.01 17.23 13.18
CA ARG A 346 -19.16 18.50 13.90
C ARG A 346 -20.53 19.11 13.63
N ARG A 347 -21.18 19.59 14.70
CA ARG A 347 -22.44 20.33 14.63
C ARG A 347 -22.17 21.82 14.43
N GLY A 348 -22.64 22.38 13.32
CA GLY A 348 -22.63 23.82 13.03
C GLY A 348 -24.01 24.46 13.13
N SER A 349 -24.10 25.74 12.76
CA SER A 349 -25.36 26.49 12.66
C SER A 349 -26.30 25.96 11.58
N ASP A 350 -25.72 25.43 10.50
CA ASP A 350 -26.44 25.02 9.30
C ASP A 350 -26.66 23.49 9.23
N GLY A 351 -26.37 22.79 10.33
CA GLY A 351 -26.47 21.33 10.41
C GLY A 351 -25.14 20.65 10.73
N TRP A 352 -25.07 19.35 10.45
CA TRP A 352 -23.86 18.55 10.69
C TRP A 352 -22.95 18.56 9.47
N ARG A 353 -21.64 18.52 9.71
CA ARG A 353 -20.61 18.28 8.71
C ARG A 353 -19.65 17.23 9.24
N GLY A 354 -18.97 16.53 8.36
CA GLY A 354 -17.98 15.54 8.76
C GLY A 354 -16.81 15.41 7.83
N HIS A 355 -15.75 14.79 8.35
CA HIS A 355 -14.55 14.44 7.62
C HIS A 355 -14.36 12.93 7.72
N TYR A 356 -14.39 12.25 6.57
CA TYR A 356 -14.10 10.83 6.44
C TYR A 356 -12.63 10.64 6.11
N GLU A 357 -11.96 9.75 6.85
CA GLU A 357 -10.57 9.37 6.62
C GLU A 357 -10.47 7.84 6.56
N ARG A 358 -9.82 7.32 5.52
CA ARG A 358 -9.55 5.87 5.39
C ARG A 358 -8.07 5.63 5.65
N ALA A 359 -7.75 4.61 6.44
CA ALA A 359 -6.36 4.28 6.77
C ALA A 359 -5.47 4.03 5.54
N GLU A 360 -6.06 3.62 4.41
CA GLU A 360 -5.36 3.24 3.18
C GLU A 360 -5.33 4.34 2.11
N ARG A 361 -5.89 5.53 2.37
CA ARG A 361 -5.85 6.67 1.44
C ARG A 361 -5.39 7.94 2.15
N THR A 362 -4.44 8.64 1.56
CA THR A 362 -4.09 10.00 1.94
C THR A 362 -5.18 10.96 1.46
N GLY A 363 -6.13 11.28 2.34
CA GLY A 363 -7.15 12.28 2.03
C GLY A 363 -8.36 12.19 2.94
N THR A 364 -8.86 13.35 3.33
CA THR A 364 -10.15 13.50 4.01
C THR A 364 -11.22 13.83 2.98
N LEU A 365 -12.40 13.21 3.10
CA LEU A 365 -13.57 13.57 2.31
C LEU A 365 -14.59 14.26 3.19
N ASP A 366 -15.04 15.44 2.78
CA ASP A 366 -16.13 16.14 3.45
C ASP A 366 -17.45 15.42 3.20
N VAL A 367 -18.22 15.21 4.26
CA VAL A 367 -19.54 14.58 4.21
C VAL A 367 -20.58 15.44 4.92
N THR A 368 -21.82 15.38 4.44
CA THR A 368 -22.97 16.05 5.07
C THR A 368 -23.92 14.98 5.60
N PRO A 369 -23.91 14.69 6.92
CA PRO A 369 -24.83 13.74 7.53
C PRO A 369 -26.28 14.19 7.37
N GLU A 370 -27.11 13.32 6.83
CA GLU A 370 -28.55 13.56 6.67
C GLU A 370 -29.31 12.97 7.85
N THR A 371 -28.96 11.74 8.23
CA THR A 371 -29.66 11.00 9.27
C THR A 371 -28.72 10.06 10.01
N ALA A 372 -29.09 9.66 11.23
CA ALA A 372 -28.35 8.65 11.97
C ALA A 372 -29.26 7.73 12.78
N ARG A 373 -28.70 6.62 13.24
CA ARG A 373 -29.37 5.71 14.19
C ARG A 373 -28.36 4.89 14.98
N ARG A 374 -28.71 4.57 16.22
CA ARG A 374 -27.98 3.59 17.02
C ARG A 374 -28.21 2.19 16.45
N LEU A 375 -27.15 1.40 16.37
CA LEU A 375 -27.19 0.01 15.97
C LEU A 375 -27.27 -0.89 17.21
N ASP A 376 -27.53 -2.17 16.98
CA ASP A 376 -27.48 -3.18 18.02
C ASP A 376 -26.02 -3.45 18.37
N ASP A 377 -25.59 -3.01 19.54
CA ASP A 377 -24.19 -3.04 19.97
C ASP A 377 -23.66 -4.48 20.13
N GLU A 378 -24.54 -5.44 20.41
CA GLU A 378 -24.15 -6.85 20.61
C GLU A 378 -24.07 -7.60 19.27
N ARG A 379 -24.97 -7.32 18.33
CA ARG A 379 -25.03 -8.00 17.03
C ARG A 379 -24.13 -7.36 15.97
N THR A 380 -23.89 -6.06 16.06
CA THR A 380 -23.11 -5.33 15.04
C THR A 380 -21.68 -5.87 14.90
N PRO A 381 -20.93 -6.17 15.97
CA PRO A 381 -19.60 -6.78 15.87
C PRO A 381 -19.60 -8.11 15.10
N LEU A 382 -20.63 -8.95 15.28
CA LEU A 382 -20.75 -10.24 14.57
C LEU A 382 -20.83 -10.06 13.05
N ARG A 383 -21.42 -8.96 12.57
CA ARG A 383 -21.53 -8.67 11.12
C ARG A 383 -20.18 -8.42 10.49
N TYR A 384 -19.24 -7.88 11.27
CA TYR A 384 -17.90 -7.63 10.79
C TYR A 384 -17.06 -8.89 10.91
N ALA A 385 -17.19 -9.62 12.02
CA ALA A 385 -16.36 -10.76 12.38
C ALA A 385 -16.13 -11.72 11.20
N THR A 386 -14.90 -12.17 11.03
CA THR A 386 -14.52 -13.15 10.01
C THR A 386 -13.54 -14.14 10.61
N GLU A 387 -13.29 -15.25 9.92
CA GLU A 387 -12.39 -16.31 10.33
C GLU A 387 -11.04 -15.74 10.81
N GLY A 388 -10.60 -16.21 11.97
CA GLY A 388 -9.39 -15.77 12.67
C GLY A 388 -9.58 -14.57 13.59
N ASP A 389 -10.66 -13.78 13.46
CA ASP A 389 -10.94 -12.72 14.42
C ASP A 389 -11.08 -13.28 15.83
N ARG A 390 -10.62 -12.51 16.81
CA ARG A 390 -10.93 -12.79 18.22
C ARG A 390 -12.17 -11.99 18.58
N LEU A 391 -13.19 -12.68 19.05
CA LEU A 391 -14.42 -12.08 19.53
C LEU A 391 -14.47 -12.20 21.06
N GLY A 392 -14.56 -11.07 21.75
CA GLY A 392 -14.83 -10.99 23.19
C GLY A 392 -16.33 -10.84 23.44
N PHE A 393 -16.81 -11.40 24.54
CA PHE A 393 -18.20 -11.26 24.99
C PHE A 393 -18.31 -11.63 26.48
N GLU A 394 -19.41 -11.27 27.12
CA GLU A 394 -19.71 -11.62 28.50
C GLU A 394 -20.94 -12.50 28.60
N VAL A 395 -20.86 -13.50 29.48
CA VAL A 395 -21.97 -14.38 29.86
C VAL A 395 -22.07 -14.38 31.38
N GLU A 396 -23.24 -14.04 31.92
CA GLU A 396 -23.48 -14.00 33.37
C GLU A 396 -22.42 -13.18 34.15
N GLY A 397 -21.92 -12.09 33.53
CA GLY A 397 -20.88 -11.22 34.10
C GLY A 397 -19.45 -11.78 34.02
N THR A 398 -19.26 -12.94 33.37
CA THR A 398 -17.94 -13.54 33.15
C THR A 398 -17.48 -13.24 31.72
N PRO A 399 -16.27 -12.68 31.53
CA PRO A 399 -15.72 -12.43 30.20
C PRO A 399 -15.23 -13.73 29.55
N HIS A 400 -15.55 -13.86 28.27
CA HIS A 400 -15.14 -14.94 27.39
C HIS A 400 -14.51 -14.36 26.12
N SER A 401 -13.69 -15.17 25.46
CA SER A 401 -13.26 -14.87 24.10
C SER A 401 -13.18 -16.14 23.28
N ILE A 402 -13.44 -16.04 21.99
CA ILE A 402 -13.28 -17.12 21.02
C ILE A 402 -12.50 -16.60 19.82
N GLU A 403 -11.82 -17.50 19.12
CA GLU A 403 -11.37 -17.26 17.75
C GLU A 403 -12.48 -17.71 16.80
N VAL A 404 -12.88 -16.85 15.88
CA VAL A 404 -13.89 -17.16 14.87
C VAL A 404 -13.33 -18.22 13.92
N THR A 405 -14.03 -19.34 13.78
CA THR A 405 -13.63 -20.44 12.91
C THR A 405 -14.46 -20.53 11.64
N GLU A 406 -15.69 -20.02 11.68
CA GLU A 406 -16.64 -20.05 10.56
C GLU A 406 -17.64 -18.90 10.70
N HIS A 407 -17.95 -18.24 9.59
CA HIS A 407 -19.02 -17.25 9.51
C HIS A 407 -19.89 -17.47 8.26
N ASP A 408 -21.17 -17.78 8.48
CA ASP A 408 -22.19 -17.75 7.45
C ASP A 408 -22.72 -16.32 7.32
N THR A 409 -22.28 -15.63 6.28
CA THR A 409 -22.61 -14.23 6.02
C THR A 409 -24.06 -14.03 5.56
N GLY A 410 -24.72 -15.09 5.08
CA GLY A 410 -26.12 -15.06 4.66
C GLY A 410 -27.07 -15.11 5.86
N THR A 411 -26.79 -15.97 6.84
CA THR A 411 -27.60 -16.06 8.08
C THR A 411 -27.08 -15.17 9.21
N GLY A 412 -25.84 -14.70 9.11
CA GLY A 412 -25.07 -14.05 10.17
C GLY A 412 -24.59 -15.02 11.25
N THR A 413 -24.81 -16.33 11.09
CA THR A 413 -24.41 -17.32 12.09
C THR A 413 -22.90 -17.40 12.16
N LEU A 414 -22.36 -17.36 13.37
CA LEU A 414 -20.93 -17.37 13.60
C LEU A 414 -20.58 -18.49 14.59
N ARG A 415 -19.54 -19.26 14.26
CA ARG A 415 -18.96 -20.28 15.16
C ARG A 415 -17.53 -19.90 15.49
N GLY A 416 -17.14 -20.10 16.74
CA GLY A 416 -15.77 -19.88 17.16
C GLY A 416 -15.38 -20.66 18.40
N GLU A 417 -14.08 -20.84 18.58
CA GLU A 417 -13.52 -21.76 19.55
C GLU A 417 -12.60 -21.01 20.53
N ASN A 418 -12.66 -21.38 21.81
CA ASN A 418 -11.64 -21.02 22.77
C ASN A 418 -10.71 -22.22 22.96
N TRP A 419 -9.58 -22.23 22.25
CA TRP A 419 -8.62 -23.33 22.31
C TRP A 419 -7.98 -23.52 23.69
N MET A 420 -7.86 -22.45 24.49
CA MET A 420 -7.29 -22.52 25.85
C MET A 420 -8.24 -23.23 26.82
N GLN A 421 -9.54 -23.03 26.66
CA GLN A 421 -10.58 -23.53 27.57
C GLN A 421 -11.37 -24.71 26.99
N GLY A 422 -11.14 -25.06 25.71
CA GLY A 422 -11.67 -26.26 25.05
C GLY A 422 -13.18 -26.24 24.81
N TYR A 423 -13.78 -25.07 24.55
CA TYR A 423 -15.19 -24.98 24.17
C TYR A 423 -15.39 -24.25 22.85
N VAL A 424 -16.49 -24.59 22.18
CA VAL A 424 -16.98 -23.89 20.99
C VAL A 424 -18.27 -23.16 21.32
N VAL A 425 -18.43 -21.99 20.71
CA VAL A 425 -19.60 -21.14 20.82
C VAL A 425 -20.16 -20.86 19.43
N GLU A 426 -21.48 -20.96 19.32
CA GLU A 426 -22.23 -20.55 18.14
C GLU A 426 -23.12 -19.34 18.49
N PHE A 427 -23.05 -18.29 17.68
CA PHE A 427 -23.94 -17.14 17.73
C PHE A 427 -24.97 -17.22 16.61
N ARG A 428 -26.24 -17.01 16.96
CA ARG A 428 -27.37 -16.96 16.02
C ARG A 428 -28.02 -15.57 16.05
N PRO A 429 -27.47 -14.57 15.37
CA PRO A 429 -27.91 -13.18 15.54
C PRO A 429 -29.32 -12.90 15.01
N ALA A 430 -29.83 -13.72 14.08
CA ALA A 430 -31.16 -13.57 13.51
C ALA A 430 -32.30 -13.98 14.47
N SER A 431 -32.02 -14.59 15.63
CA SER A 431 -33.07 -14.92 16.60
C SER A 431 -33.64 -13.66 17.26
N GLY A 432 -34.97 -13.58 17.36
CA GLY A 432 -35.64 -12.54 18.14
C GLY A 432 -35.32 -12.65 19.64
N GLY A 433 -35.21 -11.52 20.34
CA GLY A 433 -34.85 -11.45 21.76
C GLY A 433 -33.36 -11.09 22.00
N PRO A 434 -32.81 -11.33 23.20
CA PRO A 434 -31.40 -11.06 23.48
C PRO A 434 -30.48 -11.97 22.64
N LEU A 435 -29.29 -11.48 22.31
CA LEU A 435 -28.29 -12.28 21.59
C LEU A 435 -27.87 -13.47 22.45
N ARG A 436 -27.86 -14.68 21.88
CA ARG A 436 -27.47 -15.90 22.58
C ARG A 436 -26.18 -16.50 22.06
N ALA A 437 -25.32 -16.87 23.00
CA ALA A 437 -24.14 -17.71 22.79
C ALA A 437 -24.49 -19.16 23.16
N LEU A 438 -24.46 -20.06 22.17
CA LEU A 438 -24.73 -21.48 22.34
C LEU A 438 -23.40 -22.22 22.52
N PHE A 439 -23.20 -22.80 23.70
CA PHE A 439 -22.03 -23.64 23.99
C PHE A 439 -22.35 -25.11 23.60
N GLU A 440 -21.35 -25.86 23.12
CA GLU A 440 -21.52 -27.24 22.58
C GLU A 440 -22.27 -28.22 23.48
N ARG A 441 -22.35 -27.97 24.78
CA ARG A 441 -23.16 -28.76 25.73
C ARG A 441 -24.67 -28.46 25.64
N GLY A 442 -25.13 -27.80 24.58
CA GLY A 442 -26.54 -27.43 24.36
C GLY A 442 -27.04 -26.31 25.27
N ARG A 443 -26.15 -25.62 26.00
CA ARG A 443 -26.51 -24.51 26.89
C ARG A 443 -26.42 -23.20 26.11
N ALA A 444 -27.51 -22.43 26.13
CA ALA A 444 -27.57 -21.11 25.53
C ALA A 444 -27.62 -20.06 26.64
N PHE A 445 -26.72 -19.09 26.58
CA PHE A 445 -26.69 -17.96 27.51
C PHE A 445 -26.86 -16.66 26.76
N GLU A 446 -27.40 -15.65 27.45
CA GLU A 446 -27.40 -14.28 26.94
C GLU A 446 -25.96 -13.77 26.88
N ALA A 447 -25.57 -13.26 25.71
CA ALA A 447 -24.28 -12.67 25.46
C ALA A 447 -24.39 -11.14 25.46
N ARG A 448 -23.51 -10.49 26.20
CA ARG A 448 -23.41 -9.02 26.30
C ARG A 448 -22.00 -8.56 25.97
N ASN A 449 -21.83 -7.25 25.79
CA ASN A 449 -20.51 -6.63 25.60
C ASN A 449 -19.69 -7.32 24.51
N VAL A 450 -20.36 -7.71 23.41
CA VAL A 450 -19.72 -8.38 22.29
C VAL A 450 -18.82 -7.38 21.57
N ALA A 451 -17.57 -7.76 21.28
CA ALA A 451 -16.63 -6.89 20.60
C ALA A 451 -15.59 -7.69 19.80
N LEU A 452 -15.13 -7.12 18.70
CA LEU A 452 -13.94 -7.60 18.01
C LEU A 452 -12.70 -7.12 18.76
N LEU A 453 -11.87 -8.07 19.18
CA LEU A 453 -10.60 -7.79 19.84
C LEU A 453 -9.55 -7.56 18.76
N THR A 454 -9.19 -6.30 18.53
CA THR A 454 -8.19 -5.93 17.52
C THR A 454 -6.78 -6.20 18.04
N GLU A 455 -5.92 -6.79 17.19
CA GLU A 455 -4.48 -6.80 17.46
C GLU A 455 -3.96 -5.35 17.32
N PRO A 456 -3.14 -4.84 18.26
CA PRO A 456 -2.57 -3.50 18.12
C PRO A 456 -1.77 -3.39 16.82
N GLU A 457 -1.93 -2.26 16.12
CA GLU A 457 -1.14 -1.97 14.92
C GLU A 457 0.34 -1.89 15.31
N ALA A 458 1.10 -2.94 14.99
CA ALA A 458 2.55 -2.83 14.98
C ALA A 458 2.91 -1.74 13.97
N ALA A 459 3.55 -0.66 14.44
CA ALA A 459 3.95 0.47 13.63
C ALA A 459 4.59 -0.03 12.34
N GLU A 460 3.93 0.24 11.21
CA GLU A 460 4.42 -0.11 9.88
C GLU A 460 5.73 0.64 9.67
N ARG A 461 6.87 -0.04 9.81
CA ARG A 461 8.12 0.49 9.28
C ARG A 461 7.94 0.48 7.77
N SER A 462 8.02 1.65 7.14
CA SER A 462 7.92 1.80 5.69
C SER A 462 8.89 0.84 5.01
N GLU A 463 8.39 -0.25 4.47
CA GLU A 463 9.14 -1.14 3.58
C GLU A 463 9.23 -0.45 2.21
N SER A 464 10.08 0.56 2.14
CA SER A 464 10.61 1.13 0.90
C SER A 464 12.03 0.61 0.73
N SER A 465 12.17 -0.57 0.12
CA SER A 465 13.41 -1.09 -0.46
C SER A 465 13.07 -2.11 -1.53
#